data_AF-A0A352CMM7-F1
#
_entry.id   AF-A0A352CMM7-F1
#
_cell.length_a   1.000
_cell.length_b   1.000
_cell.length_c   1.000
_cell.angle_alpha   90.00
_cell.angle_beta   90.00
_cell.angle_gamma   90.00
#
_symmetry.space_group_name_H-M   'P 1'
#
loop_
_entity.id
_entity.type
_entity.pdbx_description
1 polymer ?
#
loop_
_entity_poly.entity_id
_entity_poly.type
_entity_poly.pdbx_seq_one_letter_code
_entity_poly.pdbx_strand_id
1 'polypeptide(L)'
;MKENGIIEKLMHFLIHNSFLVTVSVMGLVHATLLAIVILAGVTPLISMNILSVVVYLFCIVLAKFGHMLPVYLSLIVEVTSYAIVSTYYTGWECGSWCFLFSIVPIIIYFGAFLFKGNQRWFIVLMLVVNFAVYVVLYLRFDGAEALFRVTPLIRDILILFSSFMMVFATIFYSMIYIYASEMEKTSLEKKNEKLTADAKEDALTNLLNRRGFLPLIGSYMEGDRSYNHFCIAFCDIDNFKRINDSYGHDCGDEVLRHITKMIKKEMQGCSICRWGGEEIIILMKDYDMEVAKVKMEYLRKCVETNPTVFFN
;
A
#
# COMPACT_ATOMS: atom_id res chain seq x y z
N MET A 1 11.02 -23.16 -3.68
CA MET A 1 10.90 -21.89 -4.44
C MET A 1 10.65 -22.20 -5.92
N LYS A 2 9.41 -22.55 -6.35
CA LYS A 2 9.03 -22.59 -7.79
C LYS A 2 7.53 -22.76 -8.10
N GLU A 3 6.62 -22.37 -7.21
CA GLU A 3 5.17 -22.42 -7.49
C GLU A 3 4.45 -21.06 -7.44
N ASN A 4 5.18 -19.96 -7.30
CA ASN A 4 4.64 -18.59 -7.40
C ASN A 4 4.34 -18.16 -8.86
N GLY A 5 4.24 -19.09 -9.82
CA GLY A 5 4.40 -18.77 -11.24
C GLY A 5 3.15 -18.32 -12.01
N ILE A 6 1.96 -18.78 -11.61
CA ILE A 6 0.72 -18.60 -12.40
C ILE A 6 -0.29 -17.74 -11.66
N ILE A 7 -0.57 -18.06 -10.39
CA ILE A 7 -1.53 -17.31 -9.57
C ILE A 7 -1.07 -15.86 -9.38
N GLU A 8 0.21 -15.64 -9.06
CA GLU A 8 0.76 -14.29 -8.93
C GLU A 8 0.71 -13.49 -10.24
N LYS A 9 1.01 -14.11 -11.39
CA LYS A 9 0.86 -13.48 -12.70
C LYS A 9 -0.59 -13.13 -13.02
N LEU A 10 -1.52 -14.02 -12.68
CA LEU A 10 -2.94 -13.78 -12.86
C LEU A 10 -3.41 -12.62 -11.98
N MET A 11 -3.05 -12.61 -10.69
CA MET A 11 -3.42 -11.52 -9.78
C MET A 11 -2.83 -10.18 -10.24
N HIS A 12 -1.57 -10.17 -10.67
CA HIS A 12 -0.93 -8.97 -11.21
C HIS A 12 -1.64 -8.48 -12.48
N PHE A 13 -2.07 -9.39 -13.37
CA PHE A 13 -2.86 -9.05 -14.54
C PHE A 13 -4.23 -8.47 -14.16
N LEU A 14 -4.93 -9.11 -13.22
CA LEU A 14 -6.27 -8.70 -12.76
C LEU A 14 -6.24 -7.33 -12.09
N ILE A 15 -5.25 -7.04 -11.25
CA ILE A 15 -5.12 -5.74 -10.59
C ILE A 15 -4.85 -4.65 -11.62
N HIS A 16 -3.87 -4.88 -12.50
CA HIS A 16 -3.46 -3.89 -13.51
C HIS A 16 -4.56 -3.61 -14.54
N ASN A 17 -5.36 -4.61 -14.90
CA ASN A 17 -6.45 -4.50 -15.87
C ASN A 17 -7.84 -4.47 -15.21
N SER A 18 -7.92 -4.18 -13.91
CA SER A 18 -9.14 -4.37 -13.11
C SER A 18 -10.35 -3.66 -13.70
N PHE A 19 -10.22 -2.42 -14.18
CA PHE A 19 -11.32 -1.70 -14.85
C PHE A 19 -11.80 -2.41 -16.13
N LEU A 20 -10.88 -2.80 -17.02
CA LEU A 20 -11.23 -3.44 -18.29
C LEU A 20 -11.88 -4.82 -18.05
N VAL A 21 -11.35 -5.59 -17.10
CA VAL A 21 -11.91 -6.87 -16.67
C VAL A 21 -13.31 -6.67 -16.11
N THR A 22 -13.49 -5.69 -15.23
CA THR A 22 -14.80 -5.38 -14.61
C THR A 22 -15.85 -5.05 -15.67
N VAL A 23 -15.54 -4.12 -16.57
CA VAL A 23 -16.48 -3.69 -17.62
C VAL A 23 -16.82 -4.85 -18.56
N SER A 24 -15.84 -5.71 -18.88
CA SER A 24 -16.06 -6.89 -19.72
C SER A 24 -16.98 -7.91 -19.02
N VAL A 25 -16.77 -8.15 -17.73
CA VAL A 25 -17.63 -9.01 -16.91
C VAL A 25 -19.05 -8.43 -16.83
N MET A 26 -19.20 -7.13 -16.60
CA MET A 26 -20.52 -6.49 -16.59
C MET A 26 -21.25 -6.61 -17.92
N GLY A 27 -20.55 -6.42 -19.05
CA GLY A 27 -21.12 -6.65 -20.38
C GLY A 27 -21.64 -8.09 -20.55
N LEU A 28 -20.89 -9.09 -20.07
CA LEU A 28 -21.32 -10.49 -20.09
C LEU A 28 -22.55 -10.73 -19.20
N VAL A 29 -22.57 -10.14 -17.99
CA VAL A 29 -23.70 -10.21 -17.05
C VAL A 29 -24.97 -9.69 -17.70
N HIS A 30 -24.91 -8.53 -18.36
CA HIS A 30 -26.07 -7.97 -19.07
C HIS A 30 -26.47 -8.79 -20.30
N ALA A 31 -25.54 -9.41 -21.00
CA ALA A 31 -25.88 -10.34 -22.09
C ALA A 31 -26.61 -11.59 -21.56
N THR A 32 -26.19 -12.14 -20.42
CA THR A 32 -26.89 -13.24 -19.75
C THR A 32 -28.25 -12.82 -19.22
N LEU A 33 -28.33 -11.66 -18.56
CA LEU A 33 -29.61 -11.10 -18.10
C LEU A 33 -30.56 -10.89 -19.28
N LEU A 34 -30.11 -10.29 -20.39
CA LEU A 34 -30.92 -10.08 -21.59
C LEU A 34 -31.61 -11.37 -22.05
N ALA A 35 -30.88 -12.49 -22.10
CA ALA A 35 -31.45 -13.80 -22.44
C ALA A 35 -32.54 -14.23 -21.44
N ILE A 36 -32.29 -14.09 -20.14
CA ILE A 36 -33.26 -14.41 -19.08
C ILE A 36 -34.50 -13.52 -19.20
N VAL A 37 -34.33 -12.21 -19.46
CA VAL A 37 -35.46 -11.28 -19.48
C VAL A 37 -36.30 -11.40 -20.76
N ILE A 38 -35.69 -11.82 -21.87
CA ILE A 38 -36.42 -12.23 -23.09
C ILE A 38 -37.32 -13.44 -22.77
N LEU A 39 -36.79 -14.45 -22.09
CA LEU A 39 -37.58 -15.61 -21.65
C LEU A 39 -38.69 -15.21 -20.66
N ALA A 40 -38.44 -14.18 -19.83
CA ALA A 40 -39.40 -13.63 -18.88
C ALA A 40 -40.52 -12.80 -19.54
N GLY A 41 -40.35 -12.37 -20.80
CA GLY A 41 -41.32 -11.54 -21.52
C GLY A 41 -41.43 -10.10 -20.99
N VAL A 42 -40.44 -9.59 -20.25
CA VAL A 42 -40.49 -8.26 -19.63
C VAL A 42 -39.85 -7.22 -20.56
N THR A 43 -40.63 -6.70 -21.49
CA THR A 43 -40.14 -5.86 -22.60
C THR A 43 -39.35 -4.61 -22.18
N PRO A 44 -39.70 -3.85 -21.12
CA PRO A 44 -38.92 -2.68 -20.73
C PRO A 44 -37.48 -3.01 -20.31
N LEU A 45 -37.29 -4.17 -19.67
CA LEU A 45 -35.97 -4.63 -19.22
C LEU A 45 -35.11 -5.18 -20.36
N ILE A 46 -35.71 -5.63 -21.46
CA ILE A 46 -34.98 -5.98 -22.69
C ILE A 46 -34.30 -4.73 -23.25
N SER A 47 -35.07 -3.65 -23.42
CA SER A 47 -34.55 -2.36 -23.91
C SER A 47 -33.45 -1.80 -23.00
N MET A 48 -33.65 -1.89 -21.68
CA MET A 48 -32.65 -1.46 -20.71
C MET A 48 -31.36 -2.25 -20.81
N ASN A 49 -31.41 -3.59 -20.87
CA ASN A 49 -30.20 -4.41 -20.99
C ASN A 49 -29.44 -4.14 -22.30
N ILE A 50 -30.14 -3.94 -23.41
CA ILE A 50 -29.50 -3.54 -24.67
C ILE A 50 -28.75 -2.21 -24.50
N LEU A 51 -29.38 -1.22 -23.85
CA LEU A 51 -28.74 0.05 -23.52
C LEU A 51 -27.51 -0.15 -22.61
N SER A 52 -27.61 -0.99 -21.58
CA SER A 52 -26.50 -1.32 -20.68
C SER A 52 -25.31 -1.90 -21.43
N VAL A 53 -25.55 -2.84 -22.36
CA VAL A 53 -24.47 -3.41 -23.20
C VAL A 53 -23.78 -2.31 -24.02
N VAL A 54 -24.53 -1.38 -24.61
CA VAL A 54 -23.96 -0.24 -25.34
C VAL A 54 -23.13 0.67 -24.42
N VAL A 55 -23.64 0.97 -23.22
CA VAL A 55 -22.91 1.76 -22.21
C VAL A 55 -21.60 1.06 -21.83
N TYR A 56 -21.61 -0.26 -21.62
CA TYR A 56 -20.40 -1.00 -21.28
C TYR A 56 -19.39 -1.08 -22.43
N LEU A 57 -19.85 -1.22 -23.68
CA LEU A 57 -18.96 -1.12 -24.85
C LEU A 57 -18.27 0.26 -24.91
N PHE A 58 -19.01 1.33 -24.63
CA PHE A 58 -18.44 2.67 -24.55
C PHE A 58 -17.47 2.81 -23.36
N CYS A 59 -17.79 2.21 -22.20
CA CYS A 59 -16.89 2.17 -21.05
C CYS A 59 -15.57 1.43 -21.33
N ILE A 60 -15.58 0.39 -22.17
CA ILE A 60 -14.35 -0.30 -22.62
C ILE A 60 -13.45 0.69 -23.36
N VAL A 61 -14.03 1.50 -24.26
CA VAL A 61 -13.29 2.51 -25.01
C VAL A 61 -12.70 3.56 -24.07
N LEU A 62 -13.50 4.10 -23.15
CA LEU A 62 -13.04 5.07 -22.15
C LEU A 62 -11.92 4.51 -21.26
N ALA A 63 -12.07 3.26 -20.79
CA ALA A 63 -11.05 2.60 -19.98
C ALA A 63 -9.73 2.44 -20.74
N LYS A 64 -9.77 2.12 -22.04
CA LYS A 64 -8.58 2.04 -22.90
C LYS A 64 -7.89 3.39 -23.08
N PHE A 65 -8.64 4.48 -23.09
CA PHE A 65 -8.10 5.85 -23.13
C PHE A 65 -7.71 6.40 -21.74
N GLY A 66 -7.83 5.61 -20.67
CA GLY A 66 -7.44 5.98 -19.31
C GLY A 66 -8.46 6.86 -18.55
N HIS A 67 -9.67 7.03 -19.08
CA HIS A 67 -10.74 7.80 -18.42
C HIS A 67 -11.45 6.95 -17.35
N MET A 68 -10.82 6.79 -16.19
CA MET A 68 -11.30 5.86 -15.14
C MET A 68 -12.52 6.36 -14.34
N LEU A 69 -12.58 7.66 -14.02
CA LEU A 69 -13.66 8.22 -13.19
C LEU A 69 -15.04 8.13 -13.89
N PRO A 70 -15.20 8.48 -15.18
CA PRO A 70 -16.48 8.30 -15.87
C PRO A 70 -16.92 6.83 -15.94
N VAL A 71 -15.98 5.89 -16.15
CA VAL A 71 -16.27 4.45 -16.16
C VAL A 71 -16.77 3.99 -14.79
N TYR A 72 -16.09 4.41 -13.73
CA TYR A 72 -16.48 4.13 -12.35
C TYR A 72 -17.89 4.63 -12.02
N LEU A 73 -18.21 5.88 -12.37
CA LEU A 73 -19.54 6.44 -12.14
C LEU A 73 -20.61 5.74 -12.99
N SER A 74 -20.29 5.38 -14.23
CA SER A 74 -21.21 4.67 -15.13
C SER A 74 -21.60 3.30 -14.56
N LEU A 75 -20.63 2.55 -14.00
CA LEU A 75 -20.90 1.26 -13.33
C LEU A 75 -21.91 1.43 -12.19
N ILE A 76 -21.74 2.45 -11.35
CA ILE A 76 -22.63 2.69 -10.20
C ILE A 76 -24.02 3.07 -10.64
N VAL A 77 -24.12 4.02 -11.58
CA VAL A 77 -25.40 4.51 -12.08
C VAL A 77 -26.16 3.40 -12.80
N GLU A 78 -25.49 2.62 -13.65
CA GLU A 78 -26.12 1.58 -14.45
C GLU A 78 -26.67 0.46 -13.55
N VAL A 79 -25.85 -0.11 -12.65
CA VAL A 79 -26.28 -1.20 -11.77
C VAL A 79 -27.38 -0.77 -10.81
N THR A 80 -27.27 0.45 -10.27
CA THR A 80 -28.31 1.00 -9.37
C THR A 80 -29.61 1.23 -10.14
N SER A 81 -29.53 1.79 -11.34
CA SER A 81 -30.71 2.01 -12.20
C SER A 81 -31.35 0.68 -12.56
N TYR A 82 -30.57 -0.33 -12.93
CA TYR A 82 -31.07 -1.65 -13.27
C TYR A 82 -31.79 -2.30 -12.09
N ALA A 83 -31.22 -2.25 -10.88
CA ALA A 83 -31.86 -2.77 -9.68
C ALA A 83 -33.21 -2.10 -9.40
N ILE A 84 -33.30 -0.77 -9.54
CA ILE A 84 -34.55 -0.01 -9.35
C ILE A 84 -35.59 -0.41 -10.39
N VAL A 85 -35.23 -0.36 -11.67
CA VAL A 85 -36.17 -0.61 -12.78
C VAL A 85 -36.61 -2.06 -12.80
N SER A 86 -35.70 -3.01 -12.54
CA SER A 86 -36.03 -4.43 -12.45
C SER A 86 -36.96 -4.74 -11.29
N THR A 87 -36.72 -4.15 -10.12
CA THR A 87 -37.62 -4.30 -8.96
C THR A 87 -39.00 -3.71 -9.25
N TYR A 88 -39.06 -2.55 -9.92
CA TYR A 88 -40.33 -1.94 -10.31
C TYR A 88 -41.17 -2.85 -11.23
N TYR A 89 -40.56 -3.47 -12.24
CA TYR A 89 -41.29 -4.28 -13.22
C TYR A 89 -41.56 -5.72 -12.77
N THR A 90 -40.57 -6.37 -12.16
CA THR A 90 -40.62 -7.81 -11.80
C THR A 90 -41.00 -8.07 -10.35
N GLY A 91 -40.95 -7.05 -9.50
CA GLY A 91 -41.26 -7.14 -8.08
C GLY A 91 -40.05 -7.44 -7.19
N TRP A 92 -40.24 -7.24 -5.89
CA TRP A 92 -39.22 -7.47 -4.85
C TRP A 92 -38.75 -8.93 -4.80
N GLU A 93 -39.67 -9.88 -5.02
CA GLU A 93 -39.41 -11.32 -4.93
C GLU A 93 -38.40 -11.82 -5.97
N CYS A 94 -38.14 -11.09 -7.06
CA CYS A 94 -37.19 -11.51 -8.09
C CYS A 94 -35.72 -11.25 -7.73
N GLY A 95 -35.42 -10.69 -6.55
CA GLY A 95 -34.05 -10.61 -6.02
C GLY A 95 -33.15 -9.55 -6.66
N SER A 96 -33.69 -8.62 -7.44
CA SER A 96 -32.88 -7.58 -8.12
C SER A 96 -32.13 -6.66 -7.14
N TRP A 97 -32.58 -6.58 -5.88
CA TRP A 97 -31.88 -5.88 -4.80
C TRP A 97 -30.49 -6.47 -4.48
N CYS A 98 -30.22 -7.75 -4.80
CA CYS A 98 -28.90 -8.36 -4.64
C CYS A 98 -27.81 -7.59 -5.41
N PHE A 99 -28.14 -6.99 -6.56
CA PHE A 99 -27.19 -6.20 -7.35
C PHE A 99 -26.69 -4.94 -6.62
N LEU A 100 -27.49 -4.37 -5.72
CA LEU A 100 -27.06 -3.25 -4.89
C LEU A 100 -25.94 -3.67 -3.93
N PHE A 101 -25.97 -4.90 -3.42
CA PHE A 101 -24.89 -5.45 -2.60
C PHE A 101 -23.69 -5.90 -3.45
N SER A 102 -23.93 -6.41 -4.67
CA SER A 102 -22.85 -6.77 -5.60
C SER A 102 -21.93 -5.60 -5.94
N ILE A 103 -22.44 -4.36 -5.93
CA ILE A 103 -21.65 -3.18 -6.28
C ILE A 103 -20.88 -2.56 -5.10
N VAL A 104 -21.22 -2.89 -3.86
CA VAL A 104 -20.51 -2.41 -2.66
C VAL A 104 -19.00 -2.64 -2.71
N PRO A 105 -18.49 -3.86 -2.96
CA PRO A 105 -17.04 -4.08 -3.00
C PRO A 105 -16.38 -3.39 -4.21
N ILE A 106 -17.11 -3.14 -5.29
CA ILE A 106 -16.65 -2.39 -6.47
C ILE A 106 -16.47 -0.91 -6.13
N ILE A 107 -17.45 -0.31 -5.43
CA ILE A 107 -17.40 1.06 -4.92
C ILE A 107 -16.18 1.24 -4.02
N ILE A 108 -15.93 0.30 -3.11
CA ILE A 108 -14.80 0.36 -2.18
C ILE A 108 -13.48 0.22 -2.93
N TYR A 109 -13.33 -0.82 -3.76
CA TYR A 109 -12.08 -1.12 -4.45
C TYR A 109 -11.64 0.02 -5.37
N PHE A 110 -12.50 0.43 -6.31
CA PHE A 110 -12.15 1.51 -7.24
C PHE A 110 -12.16 2.89 -6.57
N GLY A 111 -13.05 3.11 -5.60
CA GLY A 111 -13.07 4.34 -4.82
C GLY A 111 -11.75 4.57 -4.06
N ALA A 112 -11.20 3.53 -3.45
CA ALA A 112 -9.92 3.60 -2.73
C ALA A 112 -8.74 3.97 -3.66
N PHE A 113 -8.81 3.56 -4.94
CA PHE A 113 -7.82 3.89 -5.96
C PHE A 113 -7.98 5.31 -6.52
N LEU A 114 -9.23 5.75 -6.76
CA LEU A 114 -9.53 7.03 -7.40
C LEU A 114 -9.49 8.23 -6.43
N PHE A 115 -9.91 8.05 -5.18
CA PHE A 115 -10.04 9.13 -4.20
C PHE A 115 -8.95 9.10 -3.13
N LYS A 116 -8.32 10.26 -2.89
CA LYS A 116 -7.24 10.44 -1.91
C LYS A 116 -7.60 11.45 -0.83
N GLY A 117 -7.02 11.29 0.36
CA GLY A 117 -7.25 12.19 1.50
C GLY A 117 -8.74 12.34 1.83
N ASN A 118 -9.18 13.58 2.05
CA ASN A 118 -10.58 13.89 2.41
C ASN A 118 -11.60 13.52 1.33
N GLN A 119 -11.20 13.33 0.06
CA GLN A 119 -12.12 12.91 -1.00
C GLN A 119 -12.66 11.48 -0.78
N ARG A 120 -12.05 10.69 0.10
CA ARG A 120 -12.55 9.35 0.45
C ARG A 120 -13.95 9.36 1.07
N TRP A 121 -14.40 10.50 1.62
CA TRP A 121 -15.77 10.67 2.09
C TRP A 121 -16.81 10.52 0.96
N PHE A 122 -16.46 10.72 -0.30
CA PHE A 122 -17.36 10.42 -1.42
C PHE A 122 -17.70 8.93 -1.52
N ILE A 123 -16.78 8.03 -1.15
CA ILE A 123 -17.04 6.59 -1.12
C ILE A 123 -18.12 6.27 -0.08
N VAL A 124 -17.97 6.83 1.13
CA VAL A 124 -18.95 6.66 2.21
C VAL A 124 -20.31 7.21 1.79
N LEU A 125 -20.35 8.39 1.18
CA LEU A 125 -21.58 8.96 0.65
C LEU A 125 -22.24 8.04 -0.40
N MET A 126 -21.47 7.48 -1.34
CA MET A 126 -21.99 6.54 -2.35
C MET A 126 -22.56 5.27 -1.71
N LEU A 127 -21.93 4.73 -0.67
CA LEU A 127 -22.42 3.57 0.07
C LEU A 127 -23.71 3.88 0.84
N VAL A 128 -23.79 5.06 1.48
CA VAL A 128 -25.01 5.51 2.17
C VAL A 128 -26.15 5.68 1.19
N VAL A 129 -25.90 6.29 0.02
CA VAL A 129 -26.92 6.43 -1.04
C VAL A 129 -27.35 5.07 -1.56
N ASN A 130 -26.43 4.15 -1.81
CA ASN A 130 -26.73 2.79 -2.27
C ASN A 130 -27.61 2.03 -1.26
N PHE A 131 -27.30 2.12 0.04
CA PHE A 131 -28.12 1.52 1.08
C PHE A 131 -29.48 2.21 1.22
N ALA A 132 -29.55 3.53 1.08
CA ALA A 132 -30.82 4.26 1.08
C ALA A 132 -31.73 3.80 -0.08
N VAL A 133 -31.17 3.56 -1.28
CA VAL A 133 -31.92 2.98 -2.40
C VAL A 133 -32.48 1.60 -2.04
N TYR A 134 -31.68 0.73 -1.42
CA TYR A 134 -32.16 -0.58 -0.95
C TYR A 134 -33.35 -0.43 0.02
N VAL A 135 -33.24 0.44 1.02
CA VAL A 135 -34.32 0.69 2.00
C VAL A 135 -35.58 1.20 1.32
N VAL A 136 -35.46 2.15 0.38
CA VAL A 136 -36.61 2.67 -0.37
C VAL A 136 -37.27 1.57 -1.20
N LEU A 137 -36.49 0.72 -1.87
CA LEU A 137 -37.03 -0.40 -2.65
C LEU A 137 -37.76 -1.40 -1.74
N TYR A 138 -37.18 -1.73 -0.58
CA TYR A 138 -37.81 -2.62 0.40
C TYR A 138 -39.15 -2.07 0.87
N LEU A 139 -39.17 -0.83 1.38
CA LEU A 139 -40.38 -0.22 1.93
C LEU A 139 -41.48 -0.01 0.89
N ARG A 140 -41.12 0.12 -0.40
CA ARG A 140 -42.08 0.40 -1.47
C ARG A 140 -42.61 -0.85 -2.18
N PHE A 141 -41.77 -1.88 -2.34
CA PHE A 141 -42.07 -3.02 -3.20
C PHE A 141 -42.21 -4.35 -2.47
N ASP A 142 -41.83 -4.43 -1.19
CA ASP A 142 -42.14 -5.62 -0.39
C ASP A 142 -43.66 -5.81 -0.27
N GLY A 143 -44.15 -6.99 -0.63
CA GLY A 143 -45.59 -7.29 -0.72
C GLY A 143 -46.38 -6.56 -1.81
N ALA A 144 -45.74 -5.75 -2.66
CA ALA A 144 -46.41 -5.09 -3.77
C ALA A 144 -46.58 -6.03 -4.98
N GLU A 145 -47.70 -5.91 -5.70
CA GLU A 145 -47.88 -6.68 -6.94
C GLU A 145 -46.94 -6.19 -8.06
N ALA A 146 -46.23 -7.13 -8.69
CA ALA A 146 -45.38 -6.85 -9.84
C ALA A 146 -46.20 -6.47 -11.08
N LEU A 147 -45.72 -5.51 -11.88
CA LEU A 147 -46.34 -5.14 -13.16
C LEU A 147 -46.28 -6.30 -14.16
N PHE A 148 -45.19 -7.07 -14.16
CA PHE A 148 -45.03 -8.26 -14.97
C PHE A 148 -44.90 -9.49 -14.07
N ARG A 149 -45.88 -10.38 -14.16
CA ARG A 149 -45.85 -11.65 -13.43
C ARG A 149 -44.95 -12.64 -14.19
N VAL A 150 -43.77 -12.91 -13.64
CA VAL A 150 -42.86 -13.94 -14.14
C VAL A 150 -43.25 -15.32 -13.61
N THR A 151 -42.93 -16.37 -14.35
CA THR A 151 -43.18 -17.74 -13.88
C THR A 151 -42.28 -18.06 -12.67
N PRO A 152 -42.70 -18.98 -11.78
CA PRO A 152 -41.88 -19.37 -10.61
C PRO A 152 -40.47 -19.83 -11.01
N LEU A 153 -40.35 -20.59 -12.11
CA LEU A 153 -39.06 -21.03 -12.64
C LEU A 153 -38.14 -19.84 -12.99
N ILE A 154 -38.67 -18.82 -13.67
CA ILE A 154 -37.88 -17.65 -14.07
C ILE A 154 -37.51 -16.79 -12.86
N ARG A 155 -38.43 -16.63 -11.90
CA ARG A 155 -38.14 -15.95 -10.63
C ARG A 155 -36.98 -16.62 -9.91
N ASP A 156 -37.01 -17.94 -9.77
CA ASP A 156 -35.98 -18.69 -9.05
C ASP A 156 -34.63 -18.59 -9.79
N ILE A 157 -34.62 -18.60 -11.13
CA ILE A 157 -33.42 -18.34 -11.94
C ILE A 157 -32.86 -16.93 -11.68
N LEU A 158 -33.70 -15.89 -11.63
CA LEU A 158 -33.27 -14.51 -11.36
C LEU A 158 -32.66 -14.36 -9.96
N ILE A 159 -33.27 -14.98 -8.94
CA ILE A 159 -32.74 -14.98 -7.57
C ILE A 159 -31.39 -15.69 -7.51
N LEU A 160 -31.28 -16.89 -8.09
CA LEU A 160 -30.03 -17.65 -8.10
C LEU A 160 -28.92 -16.90 -8.85
N PHE A 161 -29.24 -16.30 -9.99
CA PHE A 161 -28.29 -15.51 -10.75
C PHE A 161 -27.81 -14.28 -9.97
N SER A 162 -28.74 -13.50 -9.42
CA SER A 162 -28.40 -12.26 -8.70
C SER A 162 -27.65 -12.52 -7.39
N SER A 163 -28.03 -13.55 -6.64
CA SER A 163 -27.31 -13.98 -5.42
C SER A 163 -25.93 -14.53 -5.74
N PHE A 164 -25.77 -15.32 -6.82
CA PHE A 164 -24.47 -15.75 -7.30
C PHE A 164 -23.58 -14.55 -7.64
N MET A 165 -24.09 -13.57 -8.37
CA MET A 165 -23.35 -12.36 -8.72
C MET A 165 -22.92 -11.55 -7.48
N MET A 166 -23.76 -11.47 -6.45
CA MET A 166 -23.43 -10.81 -5.18
C MET A 166 -22.28 -11.51 -4.45
N VAL A 167 -22.36 -12.83 -4.29
CA VAL A 167 -21.31 -13.61 -3.62
C VAL A 167 -20.01 -13.57 -4.45
N PHE A 168 -20.12 -13.73 -5.77
CA PHE A 168 -18.98 -13.67 -6.67
C PHE A 168 -18.27 -12.31 -6.61
N ALA A 169 -19.01 -11.20 -6.73
CA ALA A 169 -18.43 -9.87 -6.66
C ALA A 169 -17.76 -9.63 -5.30
N THR A 170 -18.41 -10.02 -4.21
CA THR A 170 -17.84 -9.88 -2.86
C THR A 170 -16.52 -10.62 -2.74
N ILE A 171 -16.47 -11.92 -3.07
CA ILE A 171 -15.24 -12.72 -2.96
C ILE A 171 -14.15 -12.19 -3.91
N PHE A 172 -14.50 -11.93 -5.17
CA PHE A 172 -13.56 -11.52 -6.20
C PHE A 172 -12.87 -10.19 -5.85
N TYR A 173 -13.64 -9.15 -5.50
CA TYR A 173 -13.07 -7.84 -5.18
C TYR A 173 -12.42 -7.80 -3.80
N SER A 174 -12.90 -8.57 -2.82
CA SER A 174 -12.18 -8.72 -1.54
C SER A 174 -10.82 -9.37 -1.75
N MET A 175 -10.73 -10.43 -2.55
CA MET A 175 -9.45 -11.08 -2.90
C MET A 175 -8.50 -10.10 -3.62
N ILE A 176 -9.00 -9.41 -4.65
CA ILE A 176 -8.19 -8.42 -5.40
C ILE A 176 -7.71 -7.30 -4.48
N TYR A 177 -8.57 -6.79 -3.61
CA TYR A 177 -8.20 -5.72 -2.66
C TYR A 177 -7.12 -6.17 -1.68
N ILE A 178 -7.25 -7.38 -1.09
CA ILE A 178 -6.25 -7.94 -0.17
C ILE A 178 -4.90 -8.07 -0.87
N TYR A 179 -4.89 -8.67 -2.07
CA TYR A 179 -3.65 -8.87 -2.82
C TYR A 179 -3.01 -7.55 -3.26
N ALA A 180 -3.82 -6.58 -3.72
CA ALA A 180 -3.33 -5.25 -4.07
C ALA A 180 -2.70 -4.53 -2.87
N SER A 181 -3.33 -4.64 -1.68
CA SER A 181 -2.80 -4.07 -0.44
C SER A 181 -1.49 -4.72 -0.01
N GLU A 182 -1.36 -6.04 -0.16
CA GLU A 182 -0.14 -6.78 0.20
C GLU A 182 1.03 -6.44 -0.73
N MET A 183 0.75 -6.33 -2.04
CA MET A 183 1.74 -5.88 -3.02
C MET A 183 2.26 -4.47 -2.73
N GLU A 184 1.36 -3.53 -2.39
CA GLU A 184 1.74 -2.16 -2.06
C GLU A 184 2.61 -2.13 -0.79
N LYS A 185 2.22 -2.86 0.26
CA LYS A 185 2.98 -2.98 1.50
C LYS A 185 4.40 -3.52 1.25
N THR A 186 4.51 -4.63 0.51
CA THR A 186 5.81 -5.24 0.18
C THR A 186 6.69 -4.30 -0.64
N SER A 187 6.10 -3.52 -1.56
CA SER A 187 6.82 -2.51 -2.33
C SER A 187 7.36 -1.39 -1.46
N LEU A 188 6.57 -0.93 -0.49
CA LEU A 188 6.98 0.08 0.48
C LEU A 188 8.09 -0.43 1.40
N GLU A 189 7.98 -1.67 1.91
CA GLU A 189 9.01 -2.30 2.74
C GLU A 189 10.34 -2.38 1.99
N LYS A 190 10.34 -2.87 0.74
CA LYS A 190 11.56 -2.92 -0.09
C LYS A 190 12.16 -1.54 -0.35
N LYS A 191 11.32 -0.52 -0.59
CA LYS A 191 11.80 0.86 -0.74
C LYS A 191 12.42 1.37 0.56
N ASN A 192 11.81 1.06 1.69
CA ASN A 192 12.32 1.45 3.00
C ASN A 192 13.65 0.74 3.31
N GLU A 193 13.74 -0.57 3.08
CA GLU A 193 14.99 -1.32 3.19
C GLU A 193 16.09 -0.74 2.31
N LYS A 194 15.76 -0.34 1.07
CA LYS A 194 16.72 0.32 0.18
C LYS A 194 17.16 1.67 0.72
N LEU A 195 16.24 2.49 1.23
CA LEU A 195 16.57 3.78 1.85
C LEU A 195 17.48 3.58 3.07
N THR A 196 17.16 2.61 3.93
CA THR A 196 17.98 2.25 5.08
C THR A 196 19.35 1.76 4.65
N ALA A 197 19.41 0.92 3.61
CA ALA A 197 20.68 0.44 3.07
C ALA A 197 21.51 1.61 2.53
N ASP A 198 20.89 2.56 1.82
CA ASP A 198 21.53 3.73 1.19
C ASP A 198 21.87 4.85 2.19
N ALA A 199 21.41 4.76 3.44
CA ALA A 199 21.81 5.67 4.51
C ALA A 199 23.33 5.60 4.72
N LYS A 200 23.98 6.77 4.78
CA LYS A 200 25.42 6.91 5.03
C LYS A 200 25.77 7.17 6.49
N GLU A 201 24.76 7.39 7.32
CA GLU A 201 24.90 7.73 8.73
C GLU A 201 24.27 6.65 9.63
N ASP A 202 24.79 6.53 10.84
CA ASP A 202 24.26 5.68 11.90
C ASP A 202 23.12 6.41 12.63
N ALA A 203 21.96 5.76 12.75
CA ALA A 203 20.75 6.39 13.27
C ALA A 203 20.83 6.78 14.76
N LEU A 204 21.66 6.08 15.55
CA LEU A 204 21.81 6.37 16.99
C LEU A 204 22.73 7.56 17.24
N THR A 205 23.84 7.63 16.50
CA THR A 205 24.95 8.54 16.80
C THR A 205 25.07 9.71 15.81
N ASN A 206 24.40 9.63 14.65
CA ASN A 206 24.55 10.55 13.51
C ASN A 206 26.02 10.72 13.06
N LEU A 207 26.84 9.68 13.30
CA LEU A 207 28.15 9.54 12.69
C LEU A 207 27.99 8.86 11.34
N LEU A 208 29.04 8.87 10.50
CA LEU A 208 29.02 8.02 9.31
C LEU A 208 28.90 6.56 9.74
N ASN A 209 28.19 5.76 8.95
CA ASN A 209 28.29 4.31 9.07
C ASN A 209 29.41 3.80 8.14
N ARG A 210 29.72 2.50 8.24
CA ARG A 210 30.74 1.85 7.40
C ARG A 210 30.56 2.15 5.90
N ARG A 211 29.32 2.23 5.40
CA ARG A 211 29.01 2.53 3.99
C ARG A 211 29.30 3.98 3.63
N GLY A 212 28.99 4.94 4.50
CA GLY A 212 29.31 6.35 4.32
C GLY A 212 30.81 6.63 4.40
N PHE A 213 31.54 5.87 5.20
CA PHE A 213 32.95 6.10 5.51
C PHE A 213 33.93 5.49 4.50
N LEU A 214 33.65 4.30 3.96
CA LEU A 214 34.54 3.61 3.02
C LEU A 214 34.91 4.43 1.77
N PRO A 215 33.97 5.12 1.09
CA PRO A 215 34.32 5.96 -0.06
C PRO A 215 35.26 7.12 0.29
N LEU A 216 35.16 7.66 1.51
CA LEU A 216 36.05 8.72 1.98
C LEU A 216 37.48 8.18 2.05
N ILE A 217 37.70 7.04 2.72
CA ILE A 217 39.03 6.41 2.78
C ILE A 217 39.56 6.13 1.36
N GLY A 218 38.73 5.57 0.48
CA GLY A 218 39.12 5.29 -0.91
C GLY A 218 39.64 6.54 -1.63
N SER A 219 38.94 7.67 -1.49
CA SER A 219 39.37 8.94 -2.10
C SER A 219 40.73 9.44 -1.59
N TYR A 220 41.06 9.18 -0.32
CA TYR A 220 42.37 9.53 0.24
C TYR A 220 43.47 8.55 -0.17
N MET A 221 43.14 7.28 -0.39
CA MET A 221 44.10 6.28 -0.88
C MET A 221 44.44 6.44 -2.36
N GLU A 222 43.49 6.92 -3.17
CA GLU A 222 43.64 7.11 -4.62
C GLU A 222 44.21 8.50 -5.00
N GLY A 223 44.23 9.46 -4.07
CA GLY A 223 44.76 10.81 -4.28
C GLY A 223 46.28 10.84 -4.51
N ASP A 224 46.76 11.95 -5.10
CA ASP A 224 48.19 12.14 -5.41
C ASP A 224 49.03 12.01 -4.12
N ARG A 225 49.90 10.99 -4.07
CA ARG A 225 50.66 10.57 -2.87
C ARG A 225 51.61 11.65 -2.34
N SER A 226 51.82 12.71 -3.12
CA SER A 226 52.75 13.79 -2.84
C SER A 226 52.31 14.72 -1.70
N TYR A 227 51.01 14.77 -1.33
CA TYR A 227 50.51 15.79 -0.39
C TYR A 227 49.44 15.36 0.63
N ASN A 228 49.07 14.08 0.73
CA ASN A 228 48.01 13.64 1.65
C ASN A 228 48.54 12.68 2.73
N HIS A 229 49.05 13.22 3.84
CA HIS A 229 49.26 12.44 5.05
C HIS A 229 47.94 12.31 5.80
N PHE A 230 47.54 11.11 6.16
CA PHE A 230 46.37 10.88 7.00
C PHE A 230 46.66 9.78 8.02
N CYS A 231 45.99 9.89 9.16
CA CYS A 231 46.02 8.87 10.20
C CYS A 231 44.60 8.32 10.41
N ILE A 232 44.51 7.02 10.67
CA ILE A 232 43.25 6.36 11.06
C ILE A 232 43.42 5.87 12.50
N ALA A 233 42.48 6.24 13.37
CA ALA A 233 42.34 5.66 14.70
C ALA A 233 41.15 4.71 14.71
N PHE A 234 41.37 3.49 15.20
CA PHE A 234 40.32 2.53 15.50
C PHE A 234 40.12 2.50 17.01
N CYS A 235 38.91 2.80 17.47
CA CYS A 235 38.56 2.96 18.86
C CYS A 235 37.47 1.95 19.22
N ASP A 236 37.55 1.40 20.41
CA ASP A 236 36.58 0.44 20.96
C ASP A 236 36.22 0.88 22.39
N ILE A 237 34.99 0.63 22.83
CA ILE A 237 34.53 1.00 24.18
C ILE A 237 34.71 -0.21 25.10
N ASP A 238 35.66 -0.10 26.02
CA ASP A 238 36.01 -1.17 26.95
C ASP A 238 34.80 -1.69 27.73
N ASN A 239 34.59 -3.01 27.69
CA ASN A 239 33.56 -3.72 28.44
C ASN A 239 32.12 -3.23 28.17
N PHE A 240 31.82 -2.70 26.98
CA PHE A 240 30.49 -2.15 26.68
C PHE A 240 29.35 -3.17 26.85
N LYS A 241 29.59 -4.45 26.53
CA LYS A 241 28.63 -5.53 26.81
C LYS A 241 28.23 -5.60 28.29
N ARG A 242 29.17 -5.41 29.22
CA ARG A 242 28.88 -5.43 30.66
C ARG A 242 27.98 -4.27 31.08
N ILE A 243 28.08 -3.12 30.41
CA ILE A 243 27.19 -1.98 30.63
C ILE A 243 25.76 -2.35 30.21
N ASN A 244 25.59 -2.89 29.00
CA ASN A 244 24.29 -3.36 28.51
C ASN A 244 23.69 -4.43 29.43
N ASP A 245 24.49 -5.41 29.85
CA ASP A 245 24.03 -6.51 30.69
C ASP A 245 23.63 -6.04 32.11
N SER A 246 24.26 -4.98 32.62
CA SER A 246 24.03 -4.46 33.99
C SER A 246 22.93 -3.39 34.07
N TYR A 247 22.80 -2.55 33.03
CA TYR A 247 21.95 -1.36 33.06
C TYR A 247 20.93 -1.31 31.92
N GLY A 248 20.89 -2.31 31.04
CA GLY A 248 20.01 -2.37 29.88
C GLY A 248 20.55 -1.66 28.64
N HIS A 249 19.96 -1.98 27.50
CA HIS A 249 20.37 -1.42 26.20
C HIS A 249 20.17 0.10 26.11
N ASP A 250 19.15 0.66 26.75
CA ASP A 250 18.90 2.11 26.75
C ASP A 250 20.06 2.89 27.40
N CYS A 251 20.66 2.33 28.46
CA CYS A 251 21.85 2.91 29.09
C CYS A 251 23.07 2.85 28.15
N GLY A 252 23.28 1.71 27.48
CA GLY A 252 24.34 1.58 26.48
C GLY A 252 24.19 2.57 25.33
N ASP A 253 22.98 2.79 24.86
CA ASP A 253 22.67 3.77 23.81
C ASP A 253 23.01 5.20 24.24
N GLU A 254 22.72 5.58 25.49
CA GLU A 254 23.12 6.89 26.02
C GLU A 254 24.64 7.02 26.18
N VAL A 255 25.33 5.96 26.61
CA VAL A 255 26.80 5.92 26.65
C VAL A 255 27.39 6.15 25.26
N LEU A 256 26.86 5.47 24.23
CA LEU A 256 27.28 5.66 22.84
C LEU A 256 27.02 7.09 22.36
N ARG A 257 25.83 7.65 22.62
CA ARG A 257 25.53 9.04 22.25
C ARG A 257 26.47 10.03 22.93
N HIS A 258 26.77 9.84 24.21
CA HIS A 258 27.66 10.72 24.96
C HIS A 258 29.09 10.69 24.44
N ILE A 259 29.65 9.50 24.27
CA ILE A 259 31.02 9.32 23.76
C ILE A 259 31.13 9.86 22.33
N THR A 260 30.19 9.53 21.44
CA THR A 260 30.24 10.00 20.04
C THR A 260 30.08 11.51 19.92
N LYS A 261 29.25 12.15 20.76
CA LYS A 261 29.17 13.63 20.84
C LYS A 261 30.51 14.23 21.28
N MET A 262 31.17 13.63 22.26
CA MET A 262 32.47 14.08 22.75
C MET A 262 33.56 13.94 21.67
N ILE A 263 33.64 12.79 21.00
CA ILE A 263 34.55 12.58 19.87
C ILE A 263 34.30 13.61 18.78
N LYS A 264 33.03 13.84 18.40
CA LYS A 264 32.66 14.84 17.38
C LYS A 264 33.06 16.26 17.77
N LYS A 265 33.00 16.60 19.05
CA LYS A 265 33.42 17.90 19.58
C LYS A 265 34.94 18.06 19.54
N GLU A 266 35.69 17.05 19.98
CA GLU A 266 37.15 17.16 20.11
C GLU A 266 37.89 16.92 18.79
N MET A 267 37.29 16.19 17.85
CA MET A 267 37.83 15.83 16.54
C MET A 267 37.16 16.61 15.41
N GLN A 268 36.89 17.90 15.62
CA GLN A 268 36.36 18.78 14.57
C GLN A 268 37.26 18.76 13.33
N GLY A 269 36.64 18.70 12.15
CA GLY A 269 37.35 18.58 10.87
C GLY A 269 37.78 17.17 10.50
N CYS A 270 37.63 16.18 11.40
CA CYS A 270 37.87 14.77 11.09
C CYS A 270 36.59 14.08 10.59
N SER A 271 36.75 13.02 9.80
CA SER A 271 35.62 12.15 9.44
C SER A 271 35.50 11.03 10.48
N ILE A 272 34.33 10.88 11.10
CA ILE A 272 34.10 9.94 12.19
C ILE A 272 33.03 8.94 11.77
N CYS A 273 33.29 7.66 12.01
CA CYS A 273 32.44 6.54 11.63
C CYS A 273 32.15 5.64 12.82
N ARG A 274 30.89 5.24 13.01
CA ARG A 274 30.56 4.07 13.83
C ARG A 274 30.71 2.83 12.94
N TRP A 275 31.77 2.06 13.18
CA TRP A 275 32.13 0.92 12.34
C TRP A 275 31.37 -0.36 12.73
N GLY A 276 31.09 -0.52 14.02
CA GLY A 276 30.39 -1.66 14.61
C GLY A 276 29.48 -1.23 15.77
N GLY A 277 29.11 -2.18 16.64
CA GLY A 277 28.24 -1.91 17.79
C GLY A 277 28.83 -0.85 18.74
N GLU A 278 30.08 -1.04 19.13
CA GLU A 278 30.84 -0.15 20.03
C GLU A 278 32.13 0.41 19.40
N GLU A 279 32.41 0.02 18.15
CA GLU A 279 33.63 0.39 17.42
C GLU A 279 33.44 1.71 16.68
N ILE A 280 34.41 2.63 16.84
CA ILE A 280 34.42 3.95 16.22
C ILE A 280 35.74 4.13 15.48
N ILE A 281 35.68 4.55 14.22
CA ILE A 281 36.85 4.92 13.42
C ILE A 281 36.89 6.42 13.21
N ILE A 282 38.07 7.00 13.37
CA ILE A 282 38.32 8.43 13.12
C ILE A 282 39.40 8.54 12.05
N LEU A 283 39.07 9.23 10.97
CA LEU A 283 39.99 9.60 9.90
C LEU A 283 40.45 11.05 10.12
N MET A 284 41.73 11.21 10.43
CA MET A 284 42.41 12.48 10.67
C MET A 284 43.21 12.84 9.42
N LYS A 285 42.70 13.78 8.64
CA LYS A 285 43.36 14.28 7.42
C LYS A 285 44.40 15.32 7.78
N ASP A 286 45.57 15.27 7.13
CA ASP A 286 46.68 16.20 7.29
C ASP A 286 47.30 16.14 8.69
N TYR A 287 47.23 14.95 9.32
CA TYR A 287 47.85 14.66 10.61
C TYR A 287 49.04 13.73 10.42
N ASP A 288 50.17 14.12 10.99
CA ASP A 288 51.31 13.23 11.19
C ASP A 288 51.07 12.31 12.40
N MET A 289 51.73 11.15 12.40
CA MET A 289 51.53 10.11 13.41
C MET A 289 51.72 10.60 14.85
N GLU A 290 52.71 11.47 15.10
CA GLU A 290 52.97 12.00 16.45
C GLU A 290 51.88 12.96 16.91
N VAL A 291 51.36 13.81 16.02
CA VAL A 291 50.23 14.70 16.31
C VAL A 291 48.95 13.90 16.56
N ALA A 292 48.71 12.88 15.73
CA ALA A 292 47.57 11.97 15.90
C ALA A 292 47.62 11.25 17.25
N LYS A 293 48.76 10.71 17.67
CA LYS A 293 48.92 10.06 18.99
C LYS A 293 48.59 11.01 20.14
N VAL A 294 49.13 12.22 20.12
CA VAL A 294 48.88 13.22 21.17
C VAL A 294 47.39 13.57 21.23
N LYS A 295 46.76 13.77 20.08
CA LYS A 295 45.33 14.10 20.01
C LYS A 295 44.45 12.94 20.48
N MET A 296 44.79 11.70 20.11
CA MET A 296 44.06 10.51 20.54
C MET A 296 44.21 10.23 22.04
N GLU A 297 45.39 10.45 22.63
CA GLU A 297 45.56 10.34 24.09
C GLU A 297 44.77 11.41 24.84
N TYR A 298 44.72 12.63 24.31
CA TYR A 298 43.85 13.68 24.85
C TYR A 298 42.37 13.25 24.82
N LEU A 299 41.90 12.73 23.67
CA LEU A 299 40.52 12.24 23.53
C LEU A 299 40.21 11.10 24.51
N ARG A 300 41.13 10.14 24.68
CA ARG A 300 40.99 9.04 25.65
C ARG A 300 40.80 9.59 27.08
N LYS A 301 41.61 10.58 27.49
CA LYS A 301 41.47 11.25 28.79
C LYS A 301 40.16 12.03 28.93
N CYS A 302 39.68 12.66 27.86
CA CYS A 302 38.38 13.33 27.87
C CYS A 302 37.25 12.34 28.18
N VAL A 303 37.24 11.17 27.53
CA VAL A 303 36.24 10.12 27.79
C VAL A 303 36.35 9.60 29.22
N GLU A 304 37.57 9.36 29.71
CA GLU A 304 37.82 8.90 31.08
C GLU A 304 37.33 9.88 32.16
N THR A 305 37.44 11.19 31.91
CA THR A 305 37.14 12.24 32.90
C THR A 305 35.71 12.81 32.83
N ASN A 306 34.92 12.42 31.82
CA ASN A 306 33.56 12.91 31.60
C ASN A 306 32.56 11.76 31.62
N PRO A 307 32.14 11.29 32.81
CA PRO A 307 31.25 10.14 32.94
C PRO A 307 29.89 10.40 32.32
N THR A 308 29.31 9.38 31.69
CA THR A 308 27.92 9.41 31.24
C THR A 308 27.00 9.39 32.46
N VAL A 309 26.07 10.34 32.54
CA VAL A 309 25.04 10.36 33.57
C VAL A 309 23.76 9.78 32.96
N PHE A 310 23.30 8.66 33.50
CA PHE A 310 22.09 7.97 33.05
C PHE A 310 21.10 7.89 34.21
N PHE A 311 19.87 8.37 33.99
CA PHE A 311 18.80 8.34 34.97
C PHE A 311 17.78 7.29 34.53
N ASN A 312 17.64 6.23 35.33
CA ASN A 312 16.57 5.24 35.20
C ASN A 312 15.27 5.75 35.81
#